data_AF-A0A323UXB6-F1
#
_entry.id   AF-A0A323UXB6-F1
#
_cell.length_a   1.000
_cell.length_b   1.000
_cell.length_c   1.000
_cell.angle_alpha   90.00
_cell.angle_beta   90.00
_cell.angle_gamma   90.00
#
_symmetry.space_group_name_H-M   'P 1'
#
loop_
_entity.id
_entity.type
_entity.pdbx_description
1 polymer ?
#
loop_
_entity_poly.entity_id
_entity_poly.type
_entity_poly.pdbx_seq_one_letter_code
_entity_poly.pdbx_strand_id
1 'polypeptide(L)'
;MSPVDLAQRDDGYRAAVIPPLVERHVGDAAFYWTQHDRSVHSPLVDLAELRRFDHLLDAHLDGTQVAGETGWQGGLVWTARL
;
A
#
# COMPACT_ATOMS: atom_id res chain seq x y z
N MET A 1 -0.38 23.95 -37.08
CA MET A 1 -0.63 23.39 -35.74
C MET A 1 -1.98 22.69 -35.78
N SER A 2 -2.02 21.41 -35.41
CA SER A 2 -3.22 20.58 -35.55
C SER A 2 -4.19 20.78 -34.37
N PRO A 3 -5.52 20.78 -34.57
CA PRO A 3 -6.54 20.86 -33.51
C PRO A 3 -6.49 19.75 -32.45
N VAL A 4 -5.62 18.74 -32.62
CA VAL A 4 -5.48 17.59 -31.73
C VAL A 4 -4.69 17.93 -30.44
N ASP A 5 -3.98 19.06 -30.37
CA ASP A 5 -3.17 19.46 -29.21
C ASP A 5 -3.95 20.15 -28.07
N LEU A 6 -5.27 20.39 -28.21
CA LEU A 6 -6.05 21.16 -27.25
C LEU A 6 -7.01 20.33 -26.38
N ALA A 7 -7.12 19.03 -26.61
CA ALA A 7 -7.95 18.12 -25.81
C ALA A 7 -7.17 17.30 -24.76
N GLN A 8 -5.84 17.48 -24.69
CA GLN A 8 -4.92 16.76 -23.78
C GLN A 8 -4.32 17.66 -22.70
N ARG A 9 -5.09 18.65 -22.23
CA ARG A 9 -4.66 19.57 -21.17
C ARG A 9 -5.68 19.68 -20.06
N ASP A 10 -6.21 18.55 -19.59
CA ASP A 10 -7.08 18.54 -18.40
C ASP A 10 -6.92 17.33 -17.46
N ASP A 11 -5.78 16.66 -17.51
CA ASP A 11 -5.51 15.48 -16.72
C ASP A 11 -4.61 15.84 -15.53
N GLY A 12 -5.26 16.37 -14.49
CA GLY A 12 -4.71 16.34 -13.13
C GLY A 12 -4.08 14.97 -12.87
N TYR A 13 -2.79 14.98 -12.55
CA TYR A 13 -1.90 13.84 -12.40
C TYR A 13 -2.41 12.83 -11.36
N ARG A 14 -3.43 12.05 -11.71
CA ARG A 14 -3.76 10.82 -10.99
C ARG A 14 -2.84 9.77 -11.58
N ALA A 15 -1.82 9.40 -10.83
CA ALA A 15 -0.93 8.32 -11.20
C ALA A 15 -1.75 7.11 -11.64
N ALA A 16 -1.41 6.54 -12.80
CA ALA A 16 -2.08 5.34 -13.28
C ALA A 16 -1.94 4.23 -12.23
N VAL A 17 -3.07 3.66 -11.80
CA VAL A 17 -3.06 2.56 -10.83
C VAL A 17 -2.62 1.29 -11.52
N ILE A 18 -1.64 0.59 -10.93
CA ILE A 18 -1.14 -0.71 -11.41
C ILE A 18 -1.67 -1.79 -10.45
N PRO A 19 -2.71 -2.56 -10.79
CA PRO A 19 -3.37 -3.46 -9.84
C PRO A 19 -2.44 -4.48 -9.16
N PRO A 20 -1.50 -5.15 -9.85
CA PRO A 20 -0.56 -6.05 -9.19
C PRO A 20 0.35 -5.36 -8.15
N LEU A 21 0.63 -4.07 -8.32
CA LEU A 21 1.41 -3.30 -7.35
C LEU A 21 0.57 -2.98 -6.11
N VAL A 22 -0.72 -2.67 -6.31
CA VAL A 22 -1.67 -2.47 -5.21
C VAL A 22 -1.83 -3.75 -4.39
N GLU A 23 -2.01 -4.90 -5.04
CA GLU A 23 -2.09 -6.21 -4.37
C GLU A 23 -0.83 -6.49 -3.54
N ARG A 24 0.34 -6.13 -4.05
CA ARG A 24 1.60 -6.23 -3.31
C ARG A 24 1.62 -5.31 -2.09
N HIS A 25 1.23 -4.05 -2.22
CA HIS A 25 1.16 -3.13 -1.06
C HIS A 25 0.23 -3.66 0.03
N VAL A 26 -0.95 -4.16 -0.34
CA VAL A 26 -1.89 -4.77 0.60
C VAL A 26 -1.27 -6.00 1.29
N GLY A 27 -0.65 -6.89 0.52
CA GLY A 27 -0.03 -8.10 1.06
C GLY A 27 1.16 -7.80 1.98
N ASP A 28 2.03 -6.87 1.59
CA ASP A 28 3.18 -6.46 2.38
C ASP A 28 2.73 -5.72 3.66
N ALA A 29 1.69 -4.87 3.60
CA ALA A 29 1.10 -4.25 4.80
C ALA A 29 0.56 -5.30 5.79
N ALA A 30 -0.21 -6.28 5.32
CA ALA A 30 -0.73 -7.35 6.16
C ALA A 30 0.40 -8.22 6.77
N PHE A 31 1.47 -8.46 6.01
CA PHE A 31 2.67 -9.13 6.50
C PHE A 31 3.31 -8.35 7.65
N TYR A 32 3.62 -7.06 7.47
CA TYR A 32 4.29 -6.27 8.51
C TYR A 32 3.42 -6.02 9.74
N TRP A 33 2.10 -5.89 9.57
CA TRP A 33 1.16 -5.89 10.70
C TRP A 33 1.30 -7.17 11.53
N THR A 34 1.30 -8.33 10.86
CA THR A 34 1.42 -9.64 11.53
C THR A 34 2.78 -9.80 12.22
N GLN A 35 3.86 -9.31 11.59
CA GLN A 35 5.19 -9.34 12.19
C GLN A 35 5.26 -8.45 13.44
N HIS A 36 4.72 -7.23 13.39
CA HIS A 36 4.66 -6.34 14.55
C HIS A 36 3.86 -6.97 15.70
N ASP A 37 2.62 -7.41 15.43
CA ASP A 37 1.71 -8.00 16.43
C ASP A 37 2.33 -9.22 17.15
N ARG A 38 2.96 -10.12 16.39
CA ARG A 38 3.63 -11.30 16.97
C ARG A 38 4.92 -10.94 17.72
N SER A 39 5.59 -9.87 17.33
CA SER A 39 6.90 -9.51 17.87
C SER A 39 6.83 -8.67 19.13
N VAL A 40 5.72 -7.97 19.40
CA VAL A 40 5.58 -7.10 20.58
C VAL A 40 5.76 -7.83 21.91
N HIS A 41 5.53 -9.15 21.91
CA HIS A 41 5.71 -10.03 23.08
C HIS A 41 6.98 -10.90 23.00
N SER A 42 7.76 -10.76 21.94
CA SER A 42 8.98 -11.55 21.73
C SER A 42 10.16 -10.92 22.47
N PRO A 43 10.89 -11.66 23.33
CA PRO A 43 12.13 -11.16 23.93
C PRO A 43 13.29 -11.12 22.93
N LEU A 44 13.11 -11.66 21.72
CA LEU A 44 14.13 -11.73 20.68
C LEU A 44 14.09 -10.55 19.70
N VAL A 45 13.03 -9.74 19.75
CA VAL A 45 12.85 -8.59 18.87
C VAL A 45 13.00 -7.33 19.69
N ASP A 46 13.93 -6.46 19.29
CA ASP A 46 14.14 -5.20 19.98
C ASP A 46 13.20 -4.10 19.46
N LEU A 47 13.21 -2.96 20.16
CA LEU A 47 12.38 -1.81 19.79
C LEU A 47 12.77 -1.20 18.43
N ALA A 48 14.02 -1.34 17.98
CA ALA A 48 14.44 -0.80 16.70
C ALA A 48 13.87 -1.63 15.54
N GLU A 49 13.82 -2.94 15.70
CA GLU A 49 13.21 -3.85 14.74
C GLU A 49 11.68 -3.72 14.72
N LEU A 50 11.02 -3.55 15.87
CA LEU A 50 9.59 -3.20 15.91
C LEU A 50 9.28 -1.92 15.14
N ARG A 51 10.04 -0.83 15.38
CA ARG A 51 9.87 0.42 14.62
C ARG A 51 10.14 0.26 13.12
N ARG A 52 11.01 -0.68 12.75
CA ARG A 52 11.24 -0.98 11.33
C ARG A 52 10.01 -1.63 10.70
N PHE A 53 9.32 -2.52 11.41
CA PHE A 53 8.05 -3.07 10.93
C PHE A 53 6.98 -2.00 10.79
N ASP A 54 6.85 -1.10 11.76
CA ASP A 54 5.91 0.04 11.69
C ASP A 54 6.17 0.93 10.47
N HIS A 55 7.43 1.30 10.25
CA HIS A 55 7.81 2.14 9.12
C HIS A 55 7.48 1.48 7.77
N LEU A 56 7.71 0.17 7.65
CA LEU A 56 7.40 -0.58 6.43
C LEU A 56 5.89 -0.76 6.25
N LEU A 57 5.16 -1.04 7.32
CA LEU A 57 3.70 -1.06 7.33
C LEU A 57 3.13 0.27 6.82
N ASP A 58 3.56 1.39 7.40
CA ASP A 58 3.12 2.73 7.01
C ASP A 58 3.39 3.01 5.52
N ALA A 59 4.60 2.68 5.04
CA ALA A 59 4.94 2.87 3.63
C ALA A 59 4.05 2.06 2.68
N HIS A 60 3.62 0.87 3.08
CA HIS A 60 2.72 0.05 2.26
C HIS A 60 1.25 0.51 2.35
N LEU A 61 0.81 1.02 3.50
CA LEU A 61 -0.49 1.67 3.65
C LEU A 61 -0.58 2.95 2.82
N ASP A 62 0.48 3.78 2.82
CA ASP A 62 0.58 4.98 1.99
C ASP A 62 0.43 4.64 0.50
N GLY A 63 1.12 3.60 0.03
CA GLY A 63 0.99 3.10 -1.35
C GLY A 63 -0.43 2.62 -1.68
N THR A 64 -1.12 2.02 -0.72
CA THR A 64 -2.53 1.61 -0.86
C THR A 64 -3.45 2.83 -0.92
N GLN A 65 -3.23 3.84 -0.08
CA GLN A 65 -4.02 5.07 -0.05
C GLN A 65 -3.88 5.88 -1.35
N VAL A 66 -2.68 5.95 -1.92
CA VAL A 66 -2.43 6.61 -3.21
C VAL A 66 -3.24 5.96 -4.35
N ALA A 67 -3.48 4.65 -4.28
CA ALA A 67 -4.31 3.93 -5.25
C ALA A 67 -5.83 4.20 -5.11
N GLY A 68 -6.25 4.94 -4.07
CA GLY A 68 -7.65 5.31 -3.85
C GLY A 68 -8.57 4.11 -3.65
N GLU A 69 -9.78 4.17 -4.21
CA GLU A 69 -10.80 3.12 -4.06
C GLU A 69 -10.30 1.73 -4.49
N THR A 70 -9.48 1.64 -5.54
CA THR A 70 -8.87 0.38 -5.98
C THR A 70 -7.96 -0.24 -4.91
N GLY A 71 -7.29 0.60 -4.11
CA GLY A 71 -6.49 0.17 -2.96
C GLY A 71 -7.32 -0.50 -1.87
N TRP A 72 -8.41 0.15 -1.48
CA TRP A 72 -9.26 -0.32 -0.39
C TRP A 72 -10.04 -1.59 -0.72
N GLN A 73 -10.50 -1.74 -1.97
CA GLN A 73 -11.18 -2.96 -2.45
C GLN A 73 -10.24 -4.18 -2.44
N GLY A 74 -8.95 -4.00 -2.75
CA GLY A 74 -7.93 -5.06 -2.68
C GLY A 74 -7.70 -5.57 -1.24
N GLY A 75 -7.73 -4.66 -0.25
CA GLY A 75 -7.61 -4.99 1.17
C GLY A 75 -8.64 -6.01 1.66
N LEU A 76 -9.90 -5.82 1.26
CA LEU A 76 -11.03 -6.68 1.66
C LEU A 76 -10.92 -8.12 1.12
N VAL A 77 -10.42 -8.27 -0.11
CA VAL A 77 -10.19 -9.58 -0.74
C VAL A 77 -9.07 -10.33 -0.01
N TRP A 78 -8.04 -9.63 0.45
CA TRP A 78 -6.91 -10.24 1.14
C TRP A 78 -7.30 -10.75 2.54
N THR A 79 -8.08 -9.97 3.30
CA THR A 79 -8.60 -10.40 4.60
C THR A 79 -9.53 -11.62 4.51
N ALA A 80 -10.22 -11.81 3.39
CA ALA A 80 -11.10 -12.96 3.19
C ALA A 80 -10.36 -14.28 2.86
N ARG A 81 -9.03 -14.22 2.68
CA ARG A 81 -8.19 -15.37 2.31
C ARG A 81 -7.35 -15.92 3.49
N LEU A 82 -7.40 -15.27 4.64
CA LEU A 82 -6.86 -15.73 5.93
C LEU A 82 -7.94 -16.46 6.73
#